data_AF-B5IP13-F1
#
_entry.id   AF-B5IP13-F1
#
_cell.length_a   1.000
_cell.length_b   1.000
_cell.length_c   1.000
_cell.angle_alpha   90.00
_cell.angle_beta   90.00
_cell.angle_gamma   90.00
#
_symmetry.space_group_name_H-M   'P 1'
#
loop_
_entity.id
_entity.type
_entity.pdbx_description
1 polymer ?
#
loop_
_entity_poly.entity_id
_entity_poly.type
_entity_poly.pdbx_seq_one_letter_code
_entity_poly.pdbx_strand_id
1 'polypeptide(L)'
;MFAAAQDLARQRGQLGEGVGASLDQSSLSQTSFALKTKEGKLIARIRLPEVRRMLRFRQRLASQSVARAQGGPEAQLTMMDMRMRLRLRSDEERAVVWAISYGRRFPYVGAWWRHVLIGAALLLLGVVPGVIYFIWLGGRYSTYRKDLSDLVTRWRSLGKQDPDPSFFRLYKLNN
;
A
#
# COMPACT_ATOMS: atom_id res chain seq x y z
N MET A 1 -10.21 0.28 24.80
CA MET A 1 -8.92 -0.24 24.27
C MET A 1 -8.98 -1.73 23.96
N PHE A 2 -9.53 -2.56 24.84
CA PHE A 2 -9.65 -4.00 24.65
C PHE A 2 -10.25 -4.44 23.30
N ALA A 3 -11.41 -3.91 22.91
CA ALA A 3 -12.04 -4.26 21.63
C ALA A 3 -11.16 -3.90 20.41
N ALA A 4 -10.44 -2.77 20.47
CA ALA A 4 -9.50 -2.38 19.43
C ALA A 4 -8.27 -3.32 19.36
N ALA A 5 -7.83 -3.83 20.51
CA ALA A 5 -6.78 -4.84 20.57
C ALA A 5 -7.28 -6.19 20.01
N GLN A 6 -8.49 -6.62 20.38
CA GLN A 6 -9.09 -7.84 19.83
C GLN A 6 -9.23 -7.81 18.30
N ASP A 7 -9.65 -6.67 17.73
CA ASP A 7 -9.72 -6.50 16.28
C ASP A 7 -8.35 -6.71 15.62
N LEU A 8 -7.30 -6.12 16.20
CA LEU A 8 -5.93 -6.24 15.70
C LEU A 8 -5.39 -7.67 15.82
N ALA A 9 -5.66 -8.37 16.93
CA ALA A 9 -5.27 -9.77 17.08
C ALA A 9 -5.95 -10.65 16.03
N ARG A 10 -7.26 -10.46 15.79
CA ARG A 10 -7.99 -11.20 14.76
C ARG A 10 -7.51 -10.88 13.35
N GLN A 11 -7.23 -9.62 13.04
CA GLN A 11 -6.69 -9.20 11.74
C GLN A 11 -5.34 -9.85 11.44
N ARG A 12 -4.54 -10.10 12.48
CA ARG A 12 -3.26 -10.81 12.38
C ARG A 12 -3.38 -12.34 12.36
N GLY A 13 -4.59 -12.89 12.43
CA GLY A 13 -4.83 -14.33 12.56
C GLY A 13 -4.40 -14.89 13.92
N GLN A 14 -4.10 -14.04 14.92
CA GLN A 14 -3.64 -14.47 16.25
C GLN A 14 -4.79 -14.89 17.16
N LEU A 15 -6.03 -14.62 16.77
CA LEU A 15 -7.22 -14.95 17.53
C LEU A 15 -8.26 -15.52 16.57
N GLY A 16 -8.50 -16.83 16.68
CA GLY A 16 -9.45 -17.57 15.82
C GLY A 16 -10.91 -17.22 16.11
N GLU A 17 -11.80 -17.63 15.20
CA GLU A 17 -13.24 -17.55 15.43
C GLU A 17 -13.62 -18.45 16.63
N GLY A 18 -14.41 -17.92 17.56
CA GLY A 18 -14.81 -18.62 18.79
C GLY A 18 -13.85 -18.48 19.99
N VAL A 19 -12.58 -18.09 19.79
CA VAL A 19 -11.66 -17.83 20.92
C VAL A 19 -11.98 -16.46 21.52
N GLY A 20 -12.49 -16.44 22.75
CA GLY A 20 -12.75 -15.21 23.49
C GLY A 20 -11.54 -14.77 24.30
N ALA A 21 -10.98 -13.59 23.99
CA ALA A 21 -10.10 -12.94 24.97
C ALA A 21 -10.95 -12.48 26.15
N SER A 22 -10.40 -12.55 27.36
CA SER A 22 -11.03 -12.03 28.57
C SER A 22 -10.56 -10.60 28.82
N LEU A 23 -11.52 -9.69 29.04
CA LEU A 23 -11.21 -8.31 29.43
C LEU A 23 -10.46 -8.30 30.77
N ASP A 24 -10.94 -9.08 31.73
CA ASP A 24 -10.47 -9.08 33.12
C ASP A 24 -9.03 -9.59 33.25
N GLN A 25 -8.65 -10.54 32.40
CA GLN A 25 -7.30 -11.12 32.38
C GLN A 25 -6.32 -10.33 31.49
N SER A 26 -6.83 -9.49 30.60
CA SER A 26 -6.01 -8.71 29.68
C SER A 26 -5.38 -7.53 30.41
N SER A 27 -4.08 -7.32 30.20
CA SER A 27 -3.34 -6.27 30.91
C SER A 27 -2.75 -5.23 29.97
N LEU A 28 -2.78 -3.98 30.44
CA LEU A 28 -2.14 -2.84 29.80
C LEU A 28 -0.72 -2.69 30.38
N SER A 29 0.29 -2.69 29.53
CA SER A 29 1.66 -2.30 29.85
C SER A 29 1.96 -0.91 29.24
N GLN A 30 3.11 -0.31 29.57
CA GLN A 30 3.51 0.99 29.02
C GLN A 30 3.64 0.98 27.48
N THR A 31 4.10 -0.15 26.92
CA THR A 31 4.41 -0.26 25.48
C THR A 31 3.45 -1.16 24.71
N SER A 32 2.65 -1.97 25.40
CA SER A 32 1.82 -2.99 24.77
C SER A 32 0.55 -3.32 25.54
N PHE A 33 -0.43 -3.84 24.82
CA PHE A 33 -1.65 -4.42 25.37
C PHE A 33 -1.58 -5.94 25.22
N ALA A 34 -1.63 -6.67 26.33
CA ALA A 34 -1.60 -8.12 26.36
C ALA A 34 -3.03 -8.66 26.40
N LEU A 35 -3.44 -9.36 25.34
CA LEU A 35 -4.70 -10.09 25.28
C LEU A 35 -4.50 -11.48 25.87
N LYS A 36 -5.35 -11.86 26.83
CA LYS A 36 -5.32 -13.18 27.46
C LYS A 36 -6.65 -13.90 27.35
N THR A 37 -6.64 -15.22 27.45
CA THR A 37 -7.85 -16.05 27.59
C THR A 37 -8.46 -15.88 28.98
N LYS A 38 -9.64 -16.47 29.22
CA LYS A 38 -10.24 -16.53 30.57
C LYS A 38 -9.37 -17.28 31.59
N GLU A 39 -8.60 -18.26 31.12
CA GLU A 39 -7.63 -19.03 31.91
C GLU A 39 -6.31 -18.27 32.15
N GLY A 40 -6.17 -17.04 31.66
CA GLY A 40 -4.96 -16.24 31.82
C GLY A 40 -3.83 -16.57 30.83
N LYS A 41 -4.06 -17.43 29.83
CA LYS A 41 -3.08 -17.74 28.78
C LYS A 41 -2.93 -16.55 27.83
N LEU A 42 -1.70 -16.14 27.55
CA LEU A 42 -1.43 -15.05 26.59
C LEU A 42 -1.82 -15.48 25.17
N ILE A 43 -2.66 -14.68 24.51
CA ILE A 43 -3.05 -14.87 23.11
C ILE A 43 -2.16 -14.01 22.21
N ALA A 44 -2.08 -12.72 22.49
CA ALA A 44 -1.34 -11.78 21.67
C ALA A 44 -0.86 -10.57 22.49
N ARG A 45 0.33 -10.07 22.15
CA ARG A 45 0.84 -8.79 22.65
C ARG A 45 0.87 -7.80 21.50
N ILE A 46 0.07 -6.75 21.61
CA ILE A 46 -0.10 -5.74 20.54
C ILE A 46 0.53 -4.44 21.00
N ARG A 47 1.24 -3.75 20.11
CA ARG A 47 1.90 -2.48 20.44
C ARG A 47 0.84 -1.40 20.71
N LEU A 48 1.01 -0.66 21.80
CA LEU A 48 0.07 0.40 22.20
C LEU A 48 -0.22 1.44 21.09
N PRO A 49 0.77 1.90 20.30
CA PRO A 49 0.53 2.82 19.19
C PRO A 49 -0.43 2.28 18.13
N GLU A 50 -0.50 0.96 17.96
CA GLU A 50 -1.40 0.31 16.99
C GLU A 50 -2.82 0.22 17.58
N VAL A 51 -2.93 -0.18 18.84
CA VAL A 51 -4.22 -0.20 19.57
C VAL A 51 -4.84 1.19 19.62
N ARG A 52 -4.04 2.24 19.88
CA ARG A 52 -4.49 3.64 19.85
C ARG A 52 -4.93 4.08 18.46
N ARG A 53 -4.19 3.70 17.40
CA ARG A 53 -4.59 3.98 16.02
C ARG A 53 -5.92 3.34 15.67
N MET A 54 -6.10 2.07 16.02
CA MET A 54 -7.37 1.36 15.82
C MET A 54 -8.50 2.02 16.63
N LEU A 55 -8.25 2.41 17.88
CA LEU A 55 -9.25 3.10 18.72
C LEU A 55 -9.71 4.42 18.06
N ARG A 56 -8.77 5.25 17.61
CA ARG A 56 -9.08 6.49 16.87
C ARG A 56 -9.85 6.21 15.60
N PHE A 57 -9.54 5.12 14.90
CA PHE A 57 -10.29 4.70 13.72
C PHE A 57 -11.74 4.35 14.08
N ARG A 58 -12.00 3.55 15.14
CA ARG A 58 -13.39 3.26 15.57
C ARG A 58 -14.13 4.54 15.96
N GLN A 59 -13.47 5.46 16.67
CA GLN A 59 -14.04 6.74 17.05
C GLN A 59 -14.40 7.60 15.83
N ARG A 60 -13.52 7.67 14.83
CA ARG A 60 -13.78 8.40 13.58
C ARG A 60 -14.96 7.81 12.80
N LEU A 61 -15.05 6.49 12.71
CA LEU A 61 -16.20 5.84 12.06
C LEU A 61 -17.50 6.11 12.81
N ALA A 62 -17.48 6.02 14.14
CA ALA A 62 -18.64 6.33 14.97
C ALA A 62 -19.06 7.80 14.77
N SER A 63 -18.13 8.75 14.84
CA SER A 63 -18.44 10.18 14.62
C SER A 63 -18.95 10.45 13.20
N GLN A 64 -18.39 9.79 12.18
CA GLN A 64 -18.84 9.92 10.79
C GLN A 64 -20.26 9.37 10.61
N SER A 65 -20.59 8.23 11.24
CA SER A 65 -21.93 7.66 11.19
C SER A 65 -22.98 8.58 11.83
N VAL A 66 -22.64 9.23 12.95
CA VAL A 66 -23.49 10.22 13.62
C VAL A 66 -23.65 11.48 12.77
N ALA A 67 -22.56 12.03 12.24
CA ALA A 67 -22.60 13.23 11.41
C ALA A 67 -23.42 13.02 10.12
N ARG A 68 -23.27 11.85 9.46
CA ARG A 68 -24.08 11.50 8.28
C ARG A 68 -25.55 11.27 8.61
N ALA A 69 -25.87 10.82 9.83
CA ALA A 69 -27.26 10.71 10.28
C ALA A 69 -27.92 12.09 10.52
N GLN A 70 -27.10 13.15 10.69
CA GLN A 70 -27.55 14.52 10.94
C GLN A 70 -27.52 15.43 9.70
N GLY A 71 -26.71 15.13 8.67
CA GLY A 71 -26.43 16.05 7.55
C GLY A 71 -27.09 15.74 6.20
N GLY A 72 -28.09 14.86 6.11
CA GLY A 72 -28.82 14.62 4.86
C GLY A 72 -29.94 15.65 4.59
N PRO A 73 -30.48 15.78 3.37
CA PRO A 73 -31.65 16.64 3.08
C PRO A 73 -32.88 16.27 3.91
N GLU A 74 -32.94 15.06 4.47
CA GLU A 74 -33.94 14.61 5.45
C GLU A 74 -33.75 15.17 6.87
N ALA A 75 -32.66 15.91 7.14
CA ALA A 75 -32.40 16.55 8.43
C ALA A 75 -33.42 17.65 8.78
N GLN A 76 -34.16 18.15 7.77
CA GLN A 76 -35.25 19.11 7.97
C GLN A 76 -36.55 18.45 8.45
N LEU A 77 -36.67 17.12 8.43
CA LEU A 77 -37.80 16.41 9.05
C LEU A 77 -37.46 16.13 10.53
N THR A 78 -37.87 17.08 11.36
CA THR A 78 -37.89 17.04 12.82
C THR A 78 -38.67 15.81 13.33
N MET A 79 -38.17 15.18 14.39
CA MET A 79 -38.73 14.04 15.15
C MET A 79 -38.64 12.60 14.59
N MET A 80 -37.95 12.31 13.49
CA MET A 80 -37.64 10.89 13.22
C MET A 80 -36.57 10.35 14.19
N ASP A 81 -36.92 9.29 14.94
CA ASP A 81 -36.00 8.54 15.80
C ASP A 81 -34.75 8.12 15.01
N MET A 82 -33.57 8.27 15.62
CA MET A 82 -32.27 7.98 15.01
C MET A 82 -32.19 6.55 14.49
N ARG A 83 -32.92 5.63 15.13
CA ARG A 83 -33.09 4.23 14.70
C ARG A 83 -33.79 4.11 13.35
N MET A 84 -34.75 4.98 13.07
CA MET A 84 -35.54 4.95 11.83
C MET A 84 -34.73 5.53 10.67
N ARG A 85 -33.94 6.59 10.89
CA ARG A 85 -32.97 7.11 9.91
C ARG A 85 -31.93 6.06 9.52
N LEU A 86 -31.48 5.24 10.47
CA LEU A 86 -30.55 4.15 10.20
C LEU A 86 -31.16 3.09 9.26
N ARG A 87 -32.47 2.86 9.31
CA ARG A 87 -33.16 1.87 8.44
C ARG A 87 -33.21 2.31 6.96
N LEU A 88 -33.12 3.61 6.70
CA LEU A 88 -33.11 4.17 5.35
C LEU A 88 -31.70 4.21 4.71
N ARG A 89 -30.67 3.82 5.46
CA ARG A 89 -29.28 3.76 4.98
C ARG A 89 -28.95 2.41 4.36
N SER A 90 -27.85 2.36 3.60
CA SER A 90 -27.37 1.13 2.99
C SER A 90 -27.04 0.06 4.03
N ASP A 91 -27.13 -1.19 3.64
CA ASP A 91 -26.91 -2.33 4.55
C ASP A 91 -25.49 -2.33 5.13
N GLU A 92 -24.50 -1.79 4.40
CA GLU A 92 -23.14 -1.64 4.89
C GLU A 92 -23.05 -0.64 6.06
N GLU A 93 -23.71 0.52 5.97
CA GLU A 93 -23.69 1.51 7.05
C GLU A 93 -24.40 0.98 8.30
N ARG A 94 -25.52 0.26 8.11
CA ARG A 94 -26.25 -0.41 9.18
C ARG A 94 -25.38 -1.47 9.86
N ALA A 95 -24.67 -2.27 9.07
CA ALA A 95 -23.75 -3.30 9.58
C ALA A 95 -22.59 -2.67 10.37
N VAL A 96 -22.04 -1.54 9.92
CA VAL A 96 -20.97 -0.82 10.64
C VAL A 96 -21.47 -0.27 11.97
N VAL A 97 -22.67 0.36 12.01
CA VAL A 97 -23.23 0.90 13.25
C VAL A 97 -23.63 -0.21 14.23
N TRP A 98 -24.19 -1.31 13.73
CA TRP A 98 -24.39 -2.51 14.53
C TRP A 98 -23.06 -3.05 15.08
N ALA A 99 -22.02 -3.10 14.25
CA ALA A 99 -20.73 -3.61 14.67
C ALA A 99 -20.09 -2.72 15.75
N ILE A 100 -20.16 -1.40 15.60
CA ILE A 100 -19.65 -0.45 16.60
C ILE A 100 -20.43 -0.56 17.92
N SER A 101 -21.76 -0.60 17.85
CA SER A 101 -22.62 -0.59 19.05
C SER A 101 -22.48 -1.87 19.88
N TYR A 102 -22.38 -3.04 19.25
CA TYR A 102 -22.15 -4.32 19.93
C TYR A 102 -20.67 -4.68 20.10
N GLY A 103 -19.76 -3.76 19.77
CA GLY A 103 -18.31 -4.01 19.82
C GLY A 103 -17.83 -5.16 18.94
N ARG A 104 -18.60 -5.52 17.90
CA ARG A 104 -18.30 -6.57 16.92
C ARG A 104 -17.26 -6.10 15.90
N ARG A 105 -16.74 -7.06 15.13
CA ARG A 105 -15.74 -6.86 14.08
C ARG A 105 -16.33 -5.99 12.96
N PHE A 106 -15.50 -5.10 12.41
CA PHE A 106 -15.76 -4.45 11.13
C PHE A 106 -14.48 -4.50 10.28
N PRO A 107 -14.59 -4.51 8.94
CA PRO A 107 -13.43 -4.57 8.06
C PRO A 107 -12.57 -3.31 8.23
N TYR A 108 -11.29 -3.50 8.57
CA TYR A 108 -10.27 -2.46 8.58
C TYR A 108 -9.35 -2.64 7.39
N VAL A 109 -9.53 -1.82 6.36
CA VAL A 109 -8.57 -1.72 5.26
C VAL A 109 -7.34 -1.00 5.84
N GLY A 110 -6.19 -1.67 5.85
CA GLY A 110 -4.93 -1.07 6.30
C GLY A 110 -4.63 0.22 5.52
N ALA A 111 -3.69 1.03 6.02
CA ALA A 111 -3.37 2.31 5.40
C ALA A 111 -2.94 2.13 3.93
N TRP A 112 -3.84 2.47 2.99
CA TRP A 112 -3.63 2.32 1.53
C TRP A 112 -2.32 2.97 1.04
N TRP A 113 -1.93 4.07 1.69
CA TRP A 113 -0.65 4.75 1.48
C TRP A 113 0.58 3.84 1.56
N ARG A 114 0.54 2.76 2.36
CA ARG A 114 1.63 1.77 2.39
C ARG A 114 1.75 1.02 1.07
N HIS A 115 0.62 0.63 0.47
CA HIS A 115 0.63 -0.05 -0.83
C HIS A 115 1.10 0.89 -1.93
N VAL A 116 0.71 2.18 -1.87
CA VAL A 116 1.21 3.22 -2.79
C VAL A 116 2.73 3.38 -2.66
N LEU A 117 3.26 3.46 -1.44
CA LEU A 117 4.71 3.56 -1.19
C LEU A 117 5.48 2.34 -1.69
N ILE A 118 4.96 1.13 -1.45
CA ILE A 118 5.56 -0.11 -1.95
C ILE A 118 5.59 -0.10 -3.49
N GLY A 119 4.48 0.28 -4.12
CA GLY A 119 4.41 0.43 -5.57
C GLY A 119 5.42 1.45 -6.11
N ALA A 120 5.53 2.61 -5.48
CA ALA A 120 6.49 3.64 -5.87
C ALA A 120 7.94 3.18 -5.71
N ALA A 121 8.26 2.45 -4.64
CA ALA A 121 9.60 1.91 -4.41
C ALA A 121 9.97 0.85 -5.47
N LEU A 122 9.04 -0.03 -5.82
CA LEU A 122 9.25 -1.02 -6.88
C LEU A 122 9.43 -0.35 -8.24
N LEU A 123 8.65 0.70 -8.52
CA LEU A 123 8.77 1.46 -9.76
C LEU A 123 10.14 2.16 -9.85
N LEU A 124 10.61 2.76 -8.76
CA LEU A 124 11.96 3.35 -8.71
C LEU A 124 13.05 2.31 -8.97
N LEU A 125 12.96 1.12 -8.36
CA LEU A 125 13.95 0.05 -8.55
C LEU A 125 13.94 -0.56 -9.97
N GLY A 126 12.80 -0.61 -10.64
CA GLY A 126 12.71 -1.16 -12.00
C GLY A 126 12.97 -0.14 -13.11
N VAL A 127 12.37 1.05 -13.00
CA VAL A 127 12.35 2.04 -14.09
C VAL A 127 13.64 2.86 -14.11
N VAL A 128 14.15 3.27 -12.94
CA VAL A 128 15.32 4.17 -12.88
C VAL A 128 16.57 3.52 -13.50
N PRO A 129 16.93 2.25 -13.21
CA PRO A 129 18.08 1.62 -13.86
C PRO A 129 17.92 1.51 -15.37
N GLY A 130 16.71 1.23 -15.85
CA GLY A 130 16.41 1.19 -17.28
C GLY A 130 16.65 2.54 -17.95
N VAL A 131 16.13 3.62 -17.37
CA VAL A 131 16.32 4.99 -17.89
C VAL A 131 17.80 5.38 -17.90
N ILE A 132 18.54 5.08 -16.83
CA ILE A 132 20.00 5.33 -16.76
C ILE A 132 20.73 4.57 -17.88
N TYR A 133 20.40 3.30 -18.10
CA TYR A 133 20.99 2.50 -19.17
C TYR A 133 20.71 3.09 -20.56
N PHE A 134 19.48 3.53 -20.83
CA PHE A 134 19.13 4.15 -22.11
C PHE A 134 19.88 5.47 -22.35
N ILE A 135 20.05 6.31 -21.33
CA ILE A 135 20.83 7.55 -21.44
C ILE A 135 22.29 7.23 -21.76
N TRP A 136 22.88 6.26 -21.05
CA TRP A 136 24.25 5.82 -21.30
C TRP A 136 24.43 5.25 -22.71
N LEU A 137 23.50 4.41 -23.16
CA LEU A 137 23.49 3.83 -24.51
C LEU A 137 23.35 4.90 -25.59
N GLY A 138 22.46 5.88 -25.38
CA GLY A 138 22.29 7.02 -26.27
C GLY A 138 23.57 7.87 -26.39
N GLY A 139 24.24 8.10 -25.26
CA GLY A 139 25.56 8.76 -25.24
C GLY A 139 26.60 8.01 -26.08
N ARG A 140 26.70 6.69 -25.89
CA ARG A 140 27.63 5.84 -26.65
C ARG A 140 27.35 5.86 -28.15
N TYR A 141 26.07 5.82 -28.52
CA TYR A 141 25.66 5.85 -29.93
C TYR A 141 25.95 7.20 -30.59
N SER A 142 25.79 8.30 -29.84
CA SER A 142 26.16 9.64 -30.30
C SER A 142 27.67 9.74 -30.56
N THR A 143 28.50 9.25 -29.64
CA THR A 143 29.96 9.21 -29.83
C THR A 143 30.35 8.36 -31.03
N TYR A 144 29.79 7.15 -31.15
CA TYR A 144 30.03 6.28 -32.31
C TYR A 144 29.69 6.98 -33.64
N ARG A 145 28.56 7.69 -33.71
CA ARG A 145 28.18 8.45 -34.91
C ARG A 145 29.16 9.55 -35.25
N LYS A 146 29.67 10.27 -34.23
CA LYS A 146 30.70 11.30 -34.42
C LYS A 146 32.02 10.68 -34.91
N ASP A 147 32.46 9.61 -34.28
CA ASP A 147 33.69 8.91 -34.69
C ASP A 147 33.58 8.38 -36.12
N LEU A 148 32.40 7.86 -36.49
CA LEU A 148 32.13 7.40 -37.85
C LEU A 148 32.10 8.56 -38.85
N SER A 149 31.47 9.70 -38.51
CA SER A 149 31.48 10.88 -39.39
C SER A 149 32.89 11.42 -39.59
N ASP A 150 33.71 11.42 -38.54
CA ASP A 150 35.10 11.86 -38.59
C ASP A 150 35.93 10.91 -39.45
N LEU A 151 35.71 9.60 -39.31
CA LEU A 151 36.34 8.58 -40.15
C LEU A 151 35.97 8.79 -41.63
N VAL A 152 34.69 8.98 -41.94
CA VAL A 152 34.23 9.23 -43.32
C VAL A 152 34.84 10.51 -43.88
N THR A 153 34.97 11.55 -43.06
CA THR A 153 35.59 12.82 -43.48
C THR A 153 37.06 12.63 -43.83
N ARG A 154 37.82 11.92 -42.98
CA ARG A 154 39.23 11.57 -43.25
C ARG A 154 39.39 10.69 -44.50
N TRP A 155 38.52 9.70 -44.67
CA TRP A 155 38.53 8.84 -45.86
C TRP A 155 38.28 9.63 -47.16
N ARG A 156 37.34 10.59 -47.13
CA ARG A 156 37.09 11.49 -48.26
C ARG A 156 38.27 12.40 -48.57
N SER A 157 38.94 12.96 -47.56
CA SER A 157 40.12 13.81 -47.79
C SER A 157 41.31 13.06 -48.38
N LEU A 158 41.38 11.74 -48.19
CA LEU A 158 42.39 10.86 -48.79
C LEU A 158 42.03 10.36 -50.21
N GLY A 159 40.98 10.90 -50.81
CA GLY A 159 40.57 10.54 -52.17
C GLY A 159 39.74 9.26 -52.28
N LYS A 160 39.11 8.82 -51.18
CA LYS A 160 38.25 7.62 -51.14
C LYS A 160 38.99 6.34 -51.55
N GLN A 161 40.15 6.10 -50.94
CA GLN A 161 40.92 4.88 -51.19
C GLN A 161 40.08 3.62 -50.97
N ASP A 162 40.17 2.67 -51.89
CA ASP A 162 39.54 1.37 -51.74
C ASP A 162 40.16 0.59 -50.57
N PRO A 163 39.38 -0.25 -49.87
CA PRO A 163 39.91 -1.08 -48.80
C PRO A 163 40.97 -2.06 -49.31
N ASP A 164 41.97 -2.35 -48.46
CA ASP A 164 43.03 -3.31 -48.78
C ASP A 164 42.43 -4.69 -49.13
N PRO A 165 42.85 -5.35 -50.23
CA PRO A 165 42.35 -6.68 -50.61
C PRO A 165 42.49 -7.75 -49.50
N SER A 166 43.45 -7.60 -48.59
CA SER A 166 43.63 -8.49 -47.43
C SER A 166 42.47 -8.41 -46.43
N PHE A 167 41.75 -7.28 -46.36
CA PHE A 167 40.55 -7.12 -45.53
C PHE A 167 39.50 -8.19 -45.84
N PHE A 168 39.19 -8.40 -47.12
CA PHE A 168 38.17 -9.37 -47.53
C PHE A 168 38.59 -10.83 -47.25
N ARG A 169 39.89 -11.11 -47.30
CA ARG A 169 40.45 -12.43 -46.97
C ARG A 169 40.36 -12.72 -45.46
N LEU A 170 40.61 -11.71 -44.62
CA LEU A 170 40.58 -11.83 -43.16
C LEU A 170 39.16 -12.03 -42.63
N TYR A 171 38.17 -11.35 -43.21
CA TYR A 171 36.78 -11.42 -42.75
C TYR A 171 35.93 -12.47 -43.48
N LYS A 172 36.54 -13.32 -44.32
CA LYS A 172 35.86 -14.36 -45.12
C LYS A 172 34.53 -13.86 -45.72
N LEU A 173 34.54 -12.66 -46.29
CA LEU A 173 33.42 -12.13 -47.06
C LEU A 173 33.45 -12.75 -48.46
N ASN A 174 33.44 -14.09 -48.52
CA ASN A 174 33.29 -14.84 -49.74
C ASN A 174 31.82 -15.25 -49.84
N ASN A 175 31.13 -14.76 -50.87
CA ASN A 175 30.03 -15.51 -51.46
C ASN A 175 30.59 -16.80 -52.07
#